data_AF-A0A534BF96-F1
#
_entry.id   AF-A0A534BF96-F1
#
_cell.length_a   1.000
_cell.length_b   1.000
_cell.length_c   1.000
_cell.angle_alpha   90.00
_cell.angle_beta   90.00
_cell.angle_gamma   90.00
#
_symmetry.space_group_name_H-M   'P 1'
#
loop_
_entity.id
_entity.type
_entity.pdbx_description
1 polymer ?
#
loop_
_entity_poly.entity_id
_entity_poly.type
_entity_poly.pdbx_seq_one_letter_code
_entity_poly.pdbx_strand_id
1 'polypeptide(L)'
;MLRQLTRLCVRYAERYIPNPYLYAVVLTFITVAAALIWTPSGLLKVVASWYDGIWNILAFAMQMALILVTGVTLADAPLVRGLLRRLASLPSRQAGAAITVFLAAAVGSWLNWGFGLVVGALVAREIAKRLRDVDFGFLVAAAYMGFMVWASGLSSSIALATATHGSALNIVEKVTGKTAGFGETIFTAYNLVPVVLLVILMPVALYFMGPEETDMKKVDPQVLMRQDEVAQEGTRARTFATVLEDSWLLTVLLVLMGVVYEWHTIAAKGFH
;
A
#
# COMPACT_ATOMS: atom_id res chain seq x y z
N MET A 1 27.29 -15.74 -3.80
CA MET A 1 27.55 -14.28 -3.68
C MET A 1 26.31 -13.49 -3.26
N LEU A 2 25.22 -13.46 -4.06
CA LEU A 2 24.01 -12.68 -3.73
C LEU A 2 23.37 -13.06 -2.38
N ARG A 3 23.16 -14.36 -2.10
CA ARG A 3 22.63 -14.84 -0.79
C ARG A 3 23.48 -14.43 0.43
N GLN A 4 24.79 -14.20 0.25
CA GLN A 4 25.66 -13.76 1.35
C GLN A 4 25.54 -12.25 1.56
N LEU A 5 25.51 -11.49 0.47
CA LEU A 5 25.25 -10.05 0.51
C LEU A 5 23.89 -9.76 1.14
N THR A 6 22.82 -10.45 0.71
CA THR A 6 21.48 -10.31 1.30
C THR A 6 21.50 -10.59 2.81
N ARG A 7 22.17 -11.66 3.26
CA ARG A 7 22.29 -11.98 4.70
C ARG A 7 23.04 -10.91 5.48
N LEU A 8 24.07 -10.30 4.88
CA LEU A 8 24.80 -9.21 5.50
C LEU A 8 23.94 -7.94 5.61
N CYS A 9 23.21 -7.58 4.55
CA CYS A 9 22.26 -6.47 4.55
C CYS A 9 21.15 -6.66 5.60
N VAL A 10 20.56 -7.86 5.67
CA VAL A 10 19.52 -8.19 6.66
C VAL A 10 20.08 -8.06 8.09
N ARG A 11 21.24 -8.67 8.37
CA ARG A 11 21.86 -8.60 9.71
C ARG A 11 22.21 -7.16 10.11
N TYR A 12 22.66 -6.35 9.15
CA TYR A 12 22.93 -4.93 9.39
C TYR A 12 21.62 -4.17 9.67
N ALA A 13 20.60 -4.37 8.85
CA ALA A 13 19.30 -3.74 8.98
C ALA A 13 18.65 -4.04 10.34
N GLU A 14 18.56 -5.33 10.70
CA GLU A 14 17.98 -5.77 11.98
C GLU A 14 18.69 -5.20 13.21
N ARG A 15 19.99 -4.92 13.10
CA ARG A 15 20.81 -4.43 14.21
C ARG A 15 20.86 -2.90 14.33
N TYR A 16 20.80 -2.19 13.21
CA TYR A 16 21.13 -0.75 13.16
C TYR A 16 20.04 0.15 12.58
N ILE A 17 19.02 -0.40 11.91
CA ILE A 17 17.93 0.42 11.34
C ILE A 17 16.83 0.54 12.40
N PRO A 18 16.70 1.69 13.10
CA PRO A 18 15.60 1.90 14.04
C PRO A 18 14.23 1.91 13.36
N ASN A 19 13.19 1.89 14.20
CA ASN A 19 11.82 2.10 13.75
C ASN A 19 11.71 3.43 12.95
N PRO A 20 10.95 3.48 11.83
CA PRO A 20 10.73 4.69 11.03
C PRO A 20 10.35 5.93 11.84
N TYR A 21 9.58 5.79 12.92
CA TYR A 21 9.24 6.90 13.82
C TYR A 21 10.49 7.51 14.47
N LEU A 22 11.38 6.67 15.01
CA LEU A 22 12.60 7.13 15.64
C LEU A 22 13.53 7.80 14.63
N TYR A 23 13.57 7.32 13.39
CA TYR A 23 14.27 8.03 12.30
C TYR A 23 13.74 9.45 12.09
N ALA A 24 12.42 9.63 12.03
CA ALA A 24 11.82 10.96 11.86
C ALA A 24 12.12 11.90 13.05
N VAL A 25 12.12 11.38 14.28
CA VAL A 25 12.48 12.14 15.48
C VAL A 25 13.95 12.55 15.46
N VAL A 26 14.86 11.63 15.15
CA VAL A 26 16.30 11.93 15.05
C VAL A 26 16.57 12.97 13.96
N LEU A 27 15.96 12.80 12.78
CA LEU A 27 16.07 13.77 11.68
C LEU A 27 15.52 15.13 12.09
N THR A 28 14.43 15.20 12.86
CA THR A 28 13.91 16.46 13.39
C THR A 28 14.97 17.20 14.21
N PHE A 29 15.63 16.52 15.15
CA PHE A 29 16.68 17.15 15.96
C PHE A 29 17.92 17.52 15.16
N ILE A 30 18.30 16.69 14.17
CA ILE A 30 19.38 17.02 13.23
C ILE A 30 19.03 18.30 12.45
N THR A 31 17.80 18.42 11.94
CA THR A 31 17.33 19.61 11.22
C THR A 31 17.28 20.84 12.13
N VAL A 32 16.86 20.70 13.39
CA VAL A 32 16.89 21.79 14.38
C VAL A 32 18.33 22.25 14.64
N ALA A 33 19.25 21.32 14.88
CA ALA A 33 20.67 21.64 15.08
C ALA A 33 21.28 22.31 13.85
N ALA A 34 20.99 21.78 12.65
CA ALA A 34 21.41 22.35 11.38
C ALA A 34 20.91 23.79 11.21
N ALA A 35 19.63 24.06 11.51
CA ALA A 35 19.05 25.39 11.41
C ALA A 35 19.72 26.39 12.37
N LEU A 36 20.06 25.96 13.59
CA LEU A 36 20.75 26.80 14.58
C LEU A 36 22.21 27.09 14.21
N ILE A 37 22.90 26.15 13.56
CA ILE A 37 24.30 26.30 13.17
C ILE A 37 24.45 27.13 11.89
N TRP A 38 23.60 26.89 10.90
CA TRP A 38 23.79 27.43 9.55
C TRP A 38 22.87 28.60 9.18
N THR A 39 21.95 29.02 10.06
CA THR A 39 21.07 30.17 9.81
C THR A 39 21.14 31.17 10.97
N PRO A 40 20.83 32.46 10.73
CA PRO A 40 20.78 33.46 11.79
C PRO A 40 19.52 33.33 12.68
N SER A 41 18.83 32.18 12.68
CA SER A 41 17.56 31.98 13.39
C SER A 41 17.78 31.62 14.85
N GLY A 42 17.08 32.30 15.77
CA GLY A 42 17.05 31.90 17.19
C GLY A 42 16.21 30.64 17.44
N LEU A 43 16.44 29.96 18.58
CA LEU A 43 15.77 28.71 18.96
C LEU A 43 14.24 28.77 18.89
N LEU A 44 13.63 29.83 19.43
CA LEU A 44 12.17 29.98 19.40
C LEU A 44 11.63 30.04 17.98
N LYS A 45 12.34 30.71 17.06
CA LYS A 45 11.93 30.80 15.64
C LYS A 45 12.02 29.43 14.96
N VAL A 46 13.09 28.67 15.23
CA VAL A 46 13.27 27.31 14.67
C VAL A 46 12.16 26.38 15.16
N VAL A 47 11.84 26.40 16.45
CA VAL A 47 10.76 25.59 17.03
C VAL A 47 9.39 25.99 16.46
N ALA A 48 9.12 27.30 16.33
CA ALA A 48 7.90 27.79 15.71
C ALA A 48 7.77 27.31 14.25
N SER A 49 8.84 27.42 13.45
CA SER A 49 8.85 26.94 12.06
C SER A 49 8.65 25.42 11.95
N TRP A 50 9.19 24.64 12.89
CA TRP A 50 8.93 23.20 12.96
C TRP A 50 7.46 22.91 13.25
N TYR A 51 6.86 23.60 14.23
CA TYR A 51 5.45 23.43 14.59
C TYR A 51 4.54 23.80 13.43
N ASP A 52 4.76 24.96 12.77
CA ASP A 52 4.00 25.39 11.60
C ASP A 52 4.12 24.38 10.45
N GLY A 53 5.31 23.80 10.27
CA GLY A 53 5.56 22.74 9.29
C GLY A 53 4.67 21.51 9.46
N ILE A 54 4.37 21.10 10.70
CA ILE A 54 3.47 19.97 10.99
C ILE A 54 2.06 20.25 10.47
N TRP A 55 1.55 21.46 10.69
CA TRP A 55 0.21 21.84 10.24
C TRP A 55 0.10 21.95 8.72
N ASN A 56 1.18 22.35 8.05
CA ASN A 56 1.22 22.44 6.58
C ASN A 56 1.04 21.10 5.85
N ILE A 57 1.29 19.97 6.53
CA ILE A 57 1.15 18.63 5.95
C ILE A 57 -0.08 17.87 6.47
N LEU A 58 -0.95 18.50 7.26
CA LEU A 58 -2.07 17.81 7.90
C LEU A 58 -3.06 17.22 6.89
N ALA A 59 -3.41 17.99 5.84
CA ALA A 59 -4.30 17.51 4.78
C ALA A 59 -3.68 16.31 4.04
N PHE A 60 -2.39 16.37 3.75
CA PHE A 60 -1.66 15.26 3.14
C PHE A 60 -1.61 14.02 4.06
N ALA A 61 -1.34 14.21 5.35
CA ALA A 61 -1.33 13.13 6.33
C ALA A 61 -2.71 12.46 6.45
N MET A 62 -3.79 13.24 6.49
CA MET A 62 -5.16 12.73 6.47
C MET A 62 -5.44 11.93 5.20
N GLN A 63 -5.01 12.44 4.04
CA GLN A 63 -5.14 11.72 2.77
C GLN A 63 -4.43 10.36 2.80
N MET A 64 -3.19 10.30 3.32
CA MET A 64 -2.45 9.04 3.45
C MET A 64 -3.11 8.07 4.44
N ALA A 65 -3.63 8.58 5.56
CA ALA A 65 -4.39 7.78 6.53
C ALA A 65 -5.66 7.20 5.90
N LEU A 66 -6.42 8.01 5.15
CA LEU A 66 -7.61 7.56 4.44
C LEU A 66 -7.28 6.50 3.38
N ILE A 67 -6.22 6.67 2.58
CA ILE A 67 -5.81 5.67 1.59
C ILE A 67 -5.52 4.32 2.28
N LEU A 68 -4.78 4.33 3.38
CA LEU A 68 -4.46 3.12 4.12
C LEU A 68 -5.70 2.47 4.73
N VAL A 69 -6.49 3.23 5.49
CA VAL A 69 -7.67 2.71 6.19
C VAL A 69 -8.69 2.19 5.19
N THR A 70 -9.05 2.98 4.17
CA THR A 70 -10.00 2.54 3.14
C THR A 70 -9.48 1.34 2.35
N GLY A 71 -8.18 1.27 2.08
CA GLY A 71 -7.56 0.12 1.42
C GLY A 71 -7.67 -1.16 2.26
N VAL A 72 -7.38 -1.09 3.56
CA VAL A 72 -7.53 -2.21 4.49
C VAL A 72 -9.00 -2.62 4.59
N THR A 73 -9.90 -1.66 4.81
CA THR A 73 -11.35 -1.91 4.92
C THR A 73 -11.91 -2.54 3.63
N LEU A 74 -11.44 -2.12 2.45
CA LEU A 74 -11.83 -2.73 1.18
C LEU A 74 -11.41 -4.20 1.10
N ALA A 75 -10.22 -4.55 1.60
CA ALA A 75 -9.76 -5.94 1.64
C ALA A 75 -10.61 -6.84 2.56
N ASP A 76 -11.14 -6.27 3.65
CA ASP A 76 -12.00 -6.98 4.59
C ASP A 76 -13.46 -7.08 4.13
N ALA A 77 -13.87 -6.30 3.12
CA ALA A 77 -15.23 -6.33 2.61
C ALA A 77 -15.62 -7.75 2.15
N PRO A 78 -16.80 -8.28 2.55
CA PRO A 78 -17.17 -9.68 2.30
C PRO A 78 -17.08 -10.10 0.82
N LEU A 79 -17.46 -9.21 -0.09
CA LEU A 79 -17.37 -9.42 -1.52
C LEU A 79 -15.92 -9.59 -1.96
N VAL A 80 -15.05 -8.66 -1.55
CA VAL A 80 -13.62 -8.67 -1.92
C VAL A 80 -12.93 -9.88 -1.31
N ARG A 81 -13.14 -10.15 -0.01
CA ARG A 81 -12.60 -11.34 0.66
C ARG A 81 -13.03 -12.63 -0.04
N GLY A 82 -14.29 -12.69 -0.52
CA GLY A 82 -14.79 -13.80 -1.33
C GLY A 82 -14.06 -13.96 -2.67
N LEU A 83 -13.83 -12.86 -3.38
CA LEU A 83 -13.06 -12.85 -4.63
C LEU A 83 -11.60 -13.27 -4.41
N LEU A 84 -10.94 -12.74 -3.38
CA LEU A 84 -9.56 -13.11 -3.04
C LEU A 84 -9.43 -14.59 -2.67
N ARG A 85 -10.40 -15.17 -1.96
CA ARG A 85 -10.46 -16.61 -1.67
C ARG A 85 -10.62 -17.48 -2.92
N ARG A 86 -11.42 -17.02 -3.89
CA ARG A 86 -11.56 -17.70 -5.20
C ARG A 86 -10.25 -17.61 -5.98
N LEU A 87 -9.63 -16.44 -6.01
CA LEU A 87 -8.33 -16.24 -6.65
C LEU A 87 -7.26 -17.16 -6.05
N ALA A 88 -7.24 -17.29 -4.73
CA ALA A 88 -6.35 -18.19 -3.99
C ALA A 88 -6.57 -19.69 -4.25
N SER A 89 -7.68 -20.08 -4.88
CA SER A 89 -7.94 -21.47 -5.28
C SER A 89 -7.45 -21.84 -6.69
N LEU A 90 -7.04 -20.85 -7.49
CA LEU A 90 -6.55 -21.08 -8.86
C LEU A 90 -5.20 -21.81 -8.93
N PRO A 91 -4.18 -21.46 -8.11
CA PRO A 91 -2.86 -22.06 -8.28
C PRO A 91 -2.79 -23.47 -7.68
N SER A 92 -2.15 -24.39 -8.42
CA SER A 92 -1.89 -25.77 -7.99
C SER A 92 -0.43 -26.06 -7.67
N ARG A 93 0.48 -25.11 -7.92
CA ARG A 93 1.94 -25.24 -7.77
C ARG A 93 2.57 -23.94 -7.27
N GLN A 94 3.73 -24.03 -6.60
CA GLN A 94 4.42 -22.89 -5.99
C GLN A 94 4.59 -21.68 -6.93
N ALA A 95 5.08 -21.90 -8.15
CA ALA A 95 5.30 -20.80 -9.09
C ALA A 95 3.97 -20.12 -9.48
N GLY A 96 2.90 -20.89 -9.68
CA GLY A 96 1.57 -20.33 -9.91
C GLY A 96 1.08 -19.53 -8.70
N ALA A 97 1.29 -20.06 -7.49
CA ALA A 97 0.92 -19.39 -6.25
C ALA A 97 1.62 -18.03 -6.09
N ALA A 98 2.94 -17.98 -6.30
CA ALA A 98 3.71 -16.74 -6.21
C ALA A 98 3.26 -15.72 -7.26
N ILE A 99 3.02 -16.15 -8.51
CA ILE A 99 2.51 -15.28 -9.58
C ILE A 99 1.12 -14.74 -9.22
N THR A 100 0.21 -15.58 -8.73
CA THR A 100 -1.14 -15.14 -8.31
C THR A 100 -1.06 -14.11 -7.18
N VAL A 101 -0.22 -14.33 -6.17
CA VAL A 101 0.00 -13.38 -5.08
C VAL A 101 0.55 -12.05 -5.61
N PHE A 102 1.59 -12.10 -6.44
CA PHE A 102 2.20 -10.93 -7.04
C PHE A 102 1.17 -10.12 -7.85
N LEU A 103 0.41 -10.76 -8.73
CA LEU A 103 -0.57 -10.07 -9.57
C LEU A 103 -1.69 -9.44 -8.74
N ALA A 104 -2.18 -10.15 -7.72
CA ALA A 104 -3.19 -9.62 -6.81
C ALA A 104 -2.67 -8.38 -6.06
N ALA A 105 -1.45 -8.46 -5.54
CA ALA A 105 -0.80 -7.35 -4.84
C ALA A 105 -0.46 -6.18 -5.79
N ALA A 106 -0.05 -6.43 -7.03
CA ALA A 106 0.26 -5.41 -8.03
C ALA A 106 -0.97 -4.64 -8.48
N VAL A 107 -2.04 -5.36 -8.85
CA VAL A 107 -3.32 -4.74 -9.20
C VAL A 107 -3.87 -3.96 -8.00
N GLY A 108 -3.83 -4.58 -6.82
CA GLY A 108 -4.24 -3.94 -5.58
C GLY A 108 -3.47 -2.65 -5.34
N SER A 109 -2.14 -2.70 -5.42
CA SER A 109 -1.25 -1.56 -5.16
C SER A 109 -1.39 -0.43 -6.17
N TRP A 110 -1.62 -0.77 -7.45
CA TRP A 110 -1.81 0.21 -8.51
C TRP A 110 -3.13 0.97 -8.33
N LEU A 111 -4.19 0.31 -7.86
CA LEU A 111 -5.47 0.96 -7.54
C LEU A 111 -5.39 1.74 -6.23
N ASN A 112 -4.96 1.08 -5.16
CA ASN A 112 -4.78 1.64 -3.84
C ASN A 112 -3.62 0.92 -3.13
N TRP A 113 -2.53 1.63 -2.84
CA TRP A 113 -1.34 1.04 -2.25
C TRP A 113 -1.61 0.44 -0.86
N GLY A 114 -2.53 1.02 -0.08
CA GLY A 114 -2.99 0.47 1.20
C GLY A 114 -3.74 -0.85 1.04
N PHE A 115 -4.57 -0.97 0.00
CA PHE A 115 -5.25 -2.21 -0.36
C PHE A 115 -4.25 -3.29 -0.80
N GLY A 116 -3.29 -2.93 -1.66
CA GLY A 116 -2.25 -3.84 -2.15
C GLY A 116 -1.42 -4.49 -1.04
N LEU A 117 -1.06 -3.73 0.01
CA LEU A 117 -0.33 -4.24 1.18
C LEU A 117 -1.06 -5.38 1.88
N VAL A 118 -2.39 -5.29 1.99
CA VAL A 118 -3.21 -6.29 2.68
C VAL A 118 -3.53 -7.46 1.77
N VAL A 119 -3.92 -7.19 0.52
CA VAL A 119 -4.33 -8.22 -0.45
C VAL A 119 -3.25 -9.26 -0.67
N GLY A 120 -2.00 -8.83 -0.85
CA GLY A 120 -0.89 -9.77 -1.06
C GLY A 120 -0.74 -10.75 0.10
N ALA A 121 -0.81 -10.26 1.35
CA ALA A 121 -0.75 -11.09 2.54
C ALA A 121 -1.96 -12.01 2.68
N LEU A 122 -3.18 -11.51 2.42
CA LEU A 122 -4.41 -12.31 2.48
C LEU A 122 -4.38 -13.45 1.46
N VAL A 123 -4.06 -13.16 0.20
CA VAL A 123 -4.00 -14.17 -0.87
C VAL A 123 -2.90 -15.19 -0.57
N ALA A 124 -1.72 -14.76 -0.11
CA ALA A 124 -0.64 -15.67 0.28
C ALA A 124 -1.06 -16.62 1.41
N ARG A 125 -1.73 -16.11 2.46
CA ARG A 125 -2.26 -16.92 3.56
C ARG A 125 -3.34 -17.89 3.10
N GLU A 126 -4.27 -17.45 2.26
CA GLU A 126 -5.34 -18.30 1.73
C GLU A 126 -4.81 -19.41 0.81
N ILE A 127 -3.76 -19.15 0.03
CA ILE A 127 -3.08 -20.19 -0.75
C ILE A 127 -2.35 -21.17 0.17
N ALA A 128 -1.57 -20.68 1.14
CA ALA A 128 -0.79 -21.53 2.04
C ALA A 128 -1.67 -22.45 2.93
N LYS A 129 -2.93 -22.08 3.17
CA LYS A 129 -3.91 -22.97 3.83
C LYS A 129 -4.33 -24.16 2.95
N ARG A 130 -4.26 -24.03 1.62
CA ARG A 130 -4.77 -24.99 0.64
C ARG A 130 -3.64 -25.82 0.02
N LEU A 131 -2.55 -25.16 -0.36
CA LEU A 131 -1.40 -25.75 -1.02
C LEU A 131 -0.28 -25.92 0.00
N ARG A 132 -0.05 -27.17 0.45
CA ARG A 132 0.98 -27.49 1.45
C ARG A 132 2.40 -27.39 0.88
N ASP A 133 2.56 -27.64 -0.42
CA ASP A 133 3.85 -27.65 -1.11
C ASP A 133 4.18 -26.26 -1.66
N VAL A 134 4.29 -25.29 -0.74
CA VAL A 134 4.68 -23.92 -1.05
C VAL A 134 5.56 -23.33 0.05
N ASP A 135 6.62 -22.64 -0.34
CA ASP A 135 7.38 -21.80 0.59
C ASP A 135 6.59 -20.52 0.90
N PHE A 136 6.15 -20.38 2.16
CA PHE A 136 5.34 -19.24 2.56
C PHE A 136 6.12 -17.92 2.51
N GLY A 137 7.42 -17.96 2.84
CA GLY A 137 8.29 -16.79 2.75
C GLY A 137 8.44 -16.29 1.30
N PHE A 138 8.48 -17.22 0.34
CA PHE A 138 8.49 -16.89 -1.08
C PHE A 138 7.18 -16.22 -1.54
N LEU A 139 6.02 -16.66 -1.03
CA LEU A 139 4.75 -15.97 -1.29
C LEU A 139 4.71 -14.57 -0.68
N VAL A 140 5.25 -14.39 0.54
CA VAL A 140 5.37 -13.07 1.17
C VAL A 140 6.28 -12.15 0.35
N ALA A 141 7.39 -12.68 -0.18
CA ALA A 141 8.25 -11.92 -1.09
C ALA A 141 7.52 -11.54 -2.40
N ALA A 142 6.72 -12.45 -2.96
CA ALA A 142 5.90 -12.17 -4.14
C ALA A 142 4.85 -11.08 -3.89
N ALA A 143 4.21 -11.09 -2.71
CA ALA A 143 3.30 -10.02 -2.29
C ALA A 143 4.01 -8.67 -2.22
N TYR A 144 5.19 -8.63 -1.60
CA TYR A 144 5.99 -7.41 -1.51
C TYR A 144 6.46 -6.91 -2.88
N MET A 145 6.84 -7.80 -3.80
CA MET A 145 7.16 -7.42 -5.18
C MET A 145 5.95 -6.82 -5.92
N GLY A 146 4.72 -7.24 -5.60
CA GLY A 146 3.52 -6.61 -6.15
C GLY A 146 3.41 -5.14 -5.75
N PHE A 147 3.97 -4.73 -4.61
CA PHE A 147 3.99 -3.33 -4.20
C PHE A 147 4.81 -2.45 -5.15
N MET A 148 5.73 -2.98 -5.97
CA MET A 148 6.63 -2.18 -6.83
C MET A 148 5.93 -1.15 -7.73
N VAL A 149 4.67 -1.38 -8.11
CA VAL A 149 3.90 -0.49 -8.99
C VAL A 149 3.12 0.62 -8.26
N TRP A 150 3.17 0.65 -6.92
CA TRP A 150 2.34 1.53 -6.08
C TRP A 150 2.49 3.02 -6.43
N ALA A 151 3.72 3.48 -6.61
CA ALA A 151 4.04 4.89 -6.87
C ALA A 151 3.57 5.34 -8.26
N SER A 152 3.31 4.39 -9.15
CA SER A 152 2.81 4.58 -10.51
C SER A 152 1.29 4.36 -10.62
N GLY A 153 0.60 4.20 -9.49
CA GLY A 153 -0.82 3.94 -9.37
C GLY A 153 -1.68 5.15 -9.02
N LEU A 154 -3.00 4.95 -9.00
CA LEU A 154 -4.02 5.98 -8.76
C LEU A 154 -3.91 6.60 -7.35
N SER A 155 -3.40 5.83 -6.39
CA SER A 155 -3.19 6.28 -5.01
C SER A 155 -1.80 6.85 -4.76
N SER A 156 -1.01 7.08 -5.81
CA SER A 156 0.33 7.65 -5.71
C SER A 156 0.29 9.00 -4.99
N SER A 157 1.00 9.07 -3.87
CA SER A 157 1.04 10.29 -3.04
C SER A 157 1.61 11.48 -3.81
N ILE A 158 2.53 11.23 -4.74
CA ILE A 158 3.14 12.28 -5.58
C ILE A 158 2.14 12.74 -6.65
N ALA A 159 1.51 11.81 -7.38
CA ALA A 159 0.55 12.18 -8.41
C ALA A 159 -0.67 12.91 -7.83
N LEU A 160 -1.16 12.48 -6.67
CA LEU A 160 -2.24 13.17 -5.96
C LEU A 160 -1.81 14.58 -5.52
N ALA A 161 -0.58 14.73 -5.00
CA ALA A 161 -0.06 16.04 -4.62
C ALA A 161 0.06 16.99 -5.82
N THR A 162 0.48 16.50 -7.00
CA THR A 162 0.62 17.33 -8.22
C THR A 162 -0.70 17.66 -8.90
N ALA A 163 -1.72 16.82 -8.71
CA ALA A 163 -3.08 17.05 -9.21
C ALA A 163 -3.89 17.98 -8.30
N THR A 164 -3.47 18.19 -7.04
CA THR A 164 -4.21 19.01 -6.07
C THR A 164 -3.78 20.48 -6.14
N HIS A 165 -4.67 21.33 -6.63
CA HIS A 165 -4.49 22.79 -6.64
C HIS A 165 -4.32 23.36 -5.22
N GLY A 166 -3.33 24.23 -5.03
CA GLY A 166 -3.06 24.89 -3.76
C GLY A 166 -2.40 23.99 -2.71
N SER A 167 -2.09 22.73 -3.04
CA SER A 167 -1.37 21.85 -2.13
C SER A 167 0.03 22.38 -1.84
N ALA A 168 0.42 22.41 -0.56
CA ALA A 168 1.76 22.79 -0.14
C ALA A 168 2.86 21.89 -0.75
N LEU A 169 2.50 20.67 -1.17
CA LEU A 169 3.40 19.69 -1.77
C LEU A 169 3.39 19.73 -3.32
N ASN A 170 2.55 20.57 -3.93
CA ASN A 170 2.47 20.68 -5.39
C ASN A 170 3.61 21.54 -5.95
N ILE A 171 4.79 20.94 -6.10
CA ILE A 171 5.97 21.62 -6.64
C ILE A 171 5.74 22.01 -8.12
N VAL A 172 5.04 21.17 -8.88
CA VAL A 172 4.74 21.42 -10.30
C VAL A 172 3.97 22.72 -10.45
N GLU A 173 2.91 22.90 -9.67
CA GLU A 173 2.13 24.15 -9.68
C GLU A 173 2.95 25.35 -9.22
N LYS A 174 3.73 25.21 -8.14
CA LYS A 174 4.57 26.31 -7.64
C LYS A 174 5.57 26.83 -8.66
N VAL A 175 6.04 25.97 -9.55
CA VAL A 175 7.02 26.33 -10.60
C VAL A 175 6.34 26.75 -11.90
N THR A 176 5.24 26.09 -12.29
CA THR A 176 4.64 26.24 -13.62
C THR A 176 3.34 27.06 -13.63
N GLY A 177 2.73 27.30 -12.46
CA GLY A 177 1.42 27.91 -12.31
C GLY A 177 0.24 27.01 -12.70
N LYS A 178 0.48 25.72 -12.97
CA LYS A 178 -0.55 24.75 -13.39
C LYS A 178 -0.42 23.43 -12.62
N THR A 179 -1.54 22.78 -12.33
CA THR A 179 -1.56 21.42 -11.80
C THR A 179 -1.27 20.40 -12.91
N ALA A 180 -0.69 19.27 -12.54
CA ALA A 180 -0.49 18.14 -13.45
C ALA A 180 -1.37 16.96 -13.01
N GLY A 181 -2.38 16.70 -13.85
CA GLY A 181 -3.40 15.69 -13.61
C GLY A 181 -2.93 14.25 -13.78
N PHE A 182 -3.84 13.29 -13.62
CA PHE A 182 -3.54 11.88 -13.88
C PHE A 182 -3.26 11.60 -15.37
N GLY A 183 -3.88 12.35 -16.28
CA GLY A 183 -3.55 12.28 -17.72
C GLY A 183 -2.08 12.61 -18.02
N GLU A 184 -1.48 13.53 -17.24
CA GLU A 184 -0.12 14.02 -17.42
C GLU A 184 0.91 13.30 -16.54
N THR A 185 0.44 12.45 -15.62
CA THR A 185 1.28 11.69 -14.68
C THR A 185 1.04 10.19 -14.84
N ILE A 186 -0.04 9.65 -14.27
CA ILE A 186 -0.33 8.22 -14.17
C ILE A 186 -0.61 7.56 -15.53
N PHE A 187 -1.41 8.20 -16.39
CA PHE A 187 -1.86 7.62 -17.66
C PHE A 187 -0.92 7.91 -18.84
N THR A 188 0.28 8.42 -18.55
CA THR A 188 1.30 8.66 -19.57
C THR A 188 2.02 7.37 -19.95
N ALA A 189 2.51 7.31 -21.19
CA ALA A 189 3.28 6.16 -21.67
C ALA A 189 4.54 5.90 -20.83
N TYR A 190 5.23 6.96 -20.41
CA TYR A 190 6.46 6.83 -19.62
C TYR A 190 6.21 6.30 -18.19
N ASN A 191 4.97 6.35 -17.69
CA ASN A 191 4.58 5.70 -16.43
C ASN A 191 4.00 4.29 -16.68
N LEU A 192 3.08 4.14 -17.64
CA LEU A 192 2.39 2.87 -17.88
C LEU A 192 3.29 1.80 -18.49
N VAL A 193 4.24 2.16 -19.37
CA VAL A 193 5.15 1.19 -19.99
C VAL A 193 6.00 0.47 -18.91
N PRO A 194 6.69 1.16 -17.99
CA PRO A 194 7.36 0.49 -16.86
C PRO A 194 6.43 -0.38 -16.01
N VAL A 195 5.21 0.06 -15.71
CA VAL A 195 4.23 -0.74 -14.94
C VAL A 195 3.91 -2.05 -15.66
N VAL A 196 3.58 -1.97 -16.94
CA VAL A 196 3.26 -3.15 -17.77
C VAL A 196 4.47 -4.08 -17.88
N LEU A 197 5.66 -3.53 -18.10
CA LEU A 197 6.89 -4.32 -18.13
C LEU A 197 7.14 -5.05 -16.81
N LEU A 198 6.96 -4.39 -15.65
CA LEU A 198 7.08 -5.03 -14.34
C LEU A 198 6.03 -6.14 -14.16
N VAL A 199 4.78 -5.89 -14.52
CA VAL A 199 3.69 -6.87 -14.41
C VAL A 199 3.93 -8.10 -15.29
N ILE A 200 4.66 -7.96 -16.41
CA ILE A 200 5.00 -9.09 -17.29
C ILE A 200 6.31 -9.78 -16.88
N LEU A 201 7.35 -9.03 -16.55
CA LEU A 201 8.69 -9.56 -16.26
C LEU A 201 8.76 -10.22 -14.88
N MET A 202 8.07 -9.69 -13.87
CA MET A 202 8.12 -10.22 -12.51
C MET A 202 7.52 -11.62 -12.37
N PRO A 203 6.40 -11.98 -13.04
CA PRO A 203 5.95 -13.37 -13.08
C PRO A 203 6.99 -14.34 -13.66
N VAL A 204 7.73 -13.92 -14.68
CA VAL A 204 8.82 -14.73 -15.27
C VAL A 204 9.96 -14.88 -14.26
N ALA A 205 10.38 -13.80 -13.62
CA ALA A 205 11.40 -13.85 -12.57
C ALA A 205 10.97 -14.76 -11.40
N LEU A 206 9.73 -14.62 -10.92
CA LEU A 206 9.15 -15.46 -9.87
C LEU A 206 9.13 -16.94 -10.23
N TYR A 207 8.85 -17.28 -11.50
CA TYR A 207 8.90 -18.66 -11.96
C TYR A 207 10.30 -19.26 -11.80
N PHE A 208 11.35 -18.50 -12.13
CA PHE A 208 12.74 -18.97 -12.07
C PHE A 208 13.41 -18.80 -10.70
N MET A 209 12.91 -17.92 -9.84
CA MET A 209 13.47 -17.64 -8.51
C MET A 209 12.91 -18.54 -7.40
N GLY A 210 11.87 -19.32 -7.67
CA GLY A 210 11.24 -20.19 -6.68
C GLY A 210 12.24 -21.18 -6.06
N PRO A 211 12.20 -21.42 -4.74
CA PRO A 211 13.06 -22.42 -4.10
C PRO A 211 12.71 -23.82 -4.59
N GLU A 212 13.73 -24.69 -4.66
CA GLU A 212 13.53 -26.13 -4.88
C GLU A 212 12.77 -26.76 -3.71
N GLU A 213 12.08 -27.87 -3.94
CA GLU A 213 11.26 -28.55 -2.93
C GLU A 213 12.02 -28.89 -1.63
N THR A 214 13.30 -29.20 -1.75
CA THR A 214 14.22 -29.52 -0.64
C THR A 214 14.55 -28.31 0.24
N ASP A 215 14.50 -27.10 -0.32
CA ASP A 215 14.83 -25.83 0.34
C ASP A 215 13.59 -25.08 0.85
N MET A 216 12.37 -25.57 0.55
CA MET A 216 11.12 -24.90 0.90
C MET A 216 10.86 -24.85 2.41
N LYS A 217 10.58 -23.65 2.91
CA LYS A 217 10.04 -23.42 4.25
C LYS A 217 8.52 -23.45 4.21
N LYS A 218 7.98 -24.67 4.33
CA LYS A 218 6.54 -24.91 4.37
C LYS A 218 5.97 -24.44 5.71
N VAL A 219 4.77 -23.85 5.69
CA VAL A 219 4.02 -23.46 6.88
C VAL A 219 2.90 -24.47 7.12
N ASP A 220 2.68 -24.85 8.37
CA ASP A 220 1.54 -25.67 8.76
C ASP A 220 0.21 -24.90 8.55
N PRO A 221 -0.68 -25.38 7.65
CA PRO A 221 -1.99 -24.77 7.44
C PRO A 221 -2.82 -24.59 8.72
N GLN A 222 -2.68 -25.48 9.70
CA GLN A 222 -3.46 -25.42 10.94
C GLN A 222 -3.08 -24.24 11.83
N VAL A 223 -1.83 -23.76 11.74
CA VAL A 223 -1.38 -22.55 12.44
C VAL A 223 -2.07 -21.32 11.84
N LEU A 224 -2.15 -21.26 10.51
CA LEU A 224 -2.81 -20.16 9.80
C LEU A 224 -4.33 -20.15 10.02
N MET A 225 -4.96 -21.32 10.11
CA MET A 225 -6.40 -21.46 10.37
C MET A 225 -6.75 -21.02 11.80
N ARG A 226 -6.00 -21.46 12.82
CA ARG A 226 -6.22 -21.06 14.22
C ARG A 226 -6.10 -19.56 14.44
N GLN A 227 -5.17 -18.90 13.76
CA GLN A 227 -5.02 -17.44 13.85
C GLN A 227 -6.25 -16.68 13.32
N ASP A 228 -6.95 -17.24 12.33
CA ASP A 228 -8.16 -16.61 11.79
C ASP A 228 -9.37 -16.80 12.72
N GLU A 229 -9.48 -17.95 13.40
CA GLU A 229 -10.56 -18.22 14.34
C GLU A 229 -10.53 -17.26 15.53
N VAL A 230 -9.35 -17.04 16.12
CA VAL A 230 -9.15 -16.08 17.23
C VAL A 230 -9.54 -14.65 16.83
N ALA A 231 -9.40 -14.28 15.56
CA ALA A 231 -9.78 -12.96 15.06
C ALA A 231 -11.31 -12.78 14.91
N GLN A 232 -12.10 -13.86 14.88
CA GLN A 232 -13.55 -13.81 14.59
C GLN A 232 -14.47 -13.91 15.82
N GLU A 233 -13.96 -14.24 17.01
CA GLU A 233 -14.79 -14.53 18.20
C GLU A 233 -15.52 -13.32 18.83
N GLY A 234 -15.32 -12.09 18.32
CA GLY A 234 -16.01 -10.89 18.81
C GLY A 234 -17.46 -10.78 18.33
N THR A 235 -18.41 -11.51 18.93
CA THR A 235 -19.85 -11.32 18.65
C THR A 235 -20.34 -10.02 19.30
N ARG A 236 -20.65 -8.99 18.49
CA ARG A 236 -21.24 -7.73 18.98
C ARG A 236 -22.71 -7.94 19.37
N ALA A 237 -23.12 -7.38 20.50
CA ALA A 237 -24.52 -7.38 20.93
C ALA A 237 -25.38 -6.60 19.92
N ARG A 238 -26.54 -7.16 19.53
CA ARG A 238 -27.48 -6.48 18.63
C ARG A 238 -28.15 -5.30 19.34
N THR A 239 -27.76 -4.09 18.99
CA THR A 239 -28.35 -2.81 19.38
C THR A 239 -28.86 -2.05 18.16
N PHE A 240 -29.66 -1.01 18.36
CA PHE A 240 -30.05 -0.11 17.26
C PHE A 240 -28.83 0.47 16.54
N ALA A 241 -27.81 0.87 17.30
CA ALA A 241 -26.55 1.37 16.75
C ALA A 241 -25.87 0.31 15.85
N THR A 242 -25.71 -0.94 16.31
CA THR A 242 -25.08 -1.98 15.49
C THR A 242 -25.91 -2.34 14.26
N VAL A 243 -27.24 -2.32 14.34
CA VAL A 243 -28.10 -2.55 13.16
C VAL A 243 -27.95 -1.44 12.13
N LEU A 244 -27.79 -0.19 12.58
CA LEU A 244 -27.55 0.94 11.70
C LEU A 244 -26.13 0.92 11.12
N GLU A 245 -25.13 0.56 11.93
CA GLU A 245 -23.73 0.34 11.51
C GLU A 245 -23.61 -0.78 10.47
N ASP A 246 -24.36 -1.87 10.63
CA ASP A 246 -24.40 -3.00 9.69
C ASP A 246 -25.28 -2.73 8.46
N SER A 247 -25.96 -1.58 8.39
CA SER A 247 -26.89 -1.25 7.31
C SER A 247 -26.15 -0.91 6.02
N TRP A 248 -26.26 -1.80 5.03
CA TRP A 248 -25.68 -1.59 3.69
C TRP A 248 -26.26 -0.37 2.96
N LEU A 249 -27.45 0.11 3.35
CA LEU A 249 -28.12 1.25 2.71
C LEU A 249 -27.33 2.55 2.89
N LEU A 250 -26.83 2.82 4.10
CA LEU A 250 -26.04 4.03 4.37
C LEU A 250 -24.76 4.04 3.54
N THR A 251 -24.08 2.89 3.48
CA THR A 251 -22.90 2.69 2.65
C THR A 251 -23.21 2.93 1.17
N VAL A 252 -24.31 2.38 0.66
CA VAL A 252 -24.70 2.56 -0.74
C VAL A 252 -25.04 4.02 -1.05
N LEU A 253 -25.76 4.72 -0.18
CA LEU A 253 -26.06 6.14 -0.38
C LEU A 253 -24.76 6.97 -0.43
N LEU A 254 -23.82 6.70 0.47
CA LEU A 254 -22.53 7.40 0.52
C LEU A 254 -21.67 7.11 -0.72
N VAL A 255 -21.62 5.86 -1.17
CA VAL A 255 -20.95 5.47 -2.41
C VAL A 255 -21.61 6.13 -3.62
N LEU A 256 -22.93 6.15 -3.70
CA LEU A 256 -23.66 6.81 -4.78
C LEU A 256 -23.37 8.31 -4.83
N MET A 257 -23.33 8.99 -3.68
CA MET A 257 -22.93 10.40 -3.63
C MET A 257 -21.54 10.61 -4.21
N GLY A 258 -20.56 9.79 -3.80
CA GLY A 258 -19.20 9.84 -4.33
C GLY A 258 -19.16 9.59 -5.84
N VAL A 259 -19.76 8.51 -6.32
CA VAL A 259 -19.80 8.15 -7.75
C VAL A 259 -20.45 9.24 -8.59
N VAL A 260 -21.56 9.84 -8.12
CA VAL A 260 -22.23 10.94 -8.81
C VAL A 260 -21.32 12.16 -8.90
N TYR A 261 -20.63 12.51 -7.80
CA TYR A 261 -19.69 13.64 -7.79
C TYR A 261 -18.49 13.41 -8.73
N GLU A 262 -17.89 12.22 -8.68
CA GLU A 262 -16.77 11.86 -9.57
C GLU A 262 -17.20 11.85 -11.03
N TRP A 263 -18.36 11.24 -11.33
CA TRP A 263 -18.92 11.25 -12.69
C TRP A 263 -19.15 12.68 -13.19
N HIS A 264 -19.77 13.54 -12.39
CA HIS A 264 -19.98 14.93 -12.74
C HIS A 264 -18.65 15.65 -12.99
N THR A 265 -17.66 15.42 -12.14
CA THR A 265 -16.33 16.04 -12.25
C THR A 265 -15.62 15.60 -13.53
N ILE A 266 -15.59 14.30 -13.82
CA ILE A 266 -15.00 13.73 -15.04
C ILE A 266 -15.75 14.23 -16.29
N ALA A 267 -17.08 14.27 -16.26
CA ALA A 267 -17.88 14.75 -17.38
C ALA A 267 -17.67 16.25 -17.66
N ALA A 268 -17.48 17.06 -16.62
CA ALA A 268 -17.30 18.50 -16.75
C ALA A 268 -15.85 18.92 -17.05
N LYS A 269 -14.86 18.18 -16.55
CA LYS A 269 -13.44 18.58 -16.54
C LYS A 269 -12.49 17.58 -17.19
N GLY A 270 -12.95 16.42 -17.64
CA GLY A 270 -12.08 15.34 -18.13
C GLY A 270 -11.24 14.69 -17.02
N PHE A 271 -10.22 13.90 -17.39
CA PHE A 271 -9.23 13.31 -16.46
C PHE A 271 -8.05 14.25 -16.16
N HIS A 272 -8.35 15.56 -16.05
CA HIS A 272 -7.39 16.59 -15.66
C HIS A 272 -7.23 16.66 -14.14
#